data_AF-R9L649-F1
#
_entry.id   AF-R9L649-F1
#
_cell.length_a   1.000
_cell.length_b   1.000
_cell.length_c   1.000
_cell.angle_alpha   90.00
_cell.angle_beta   90.00
_cell.angle_gamma   90.00
#
_symmetry.space_group_name_H-M   'P 1'
#
loop_
_entity.id
_entity.type
_entity.pdbx_description
1 polymer ?
#
loop_
_entity_poly.entity_id
_entity_poly.type
_entity_poly.pdbx_seq_one_letter_code
_entity_poly.pdbx_strand_id
1 'polypeptide(L)'
;MANVDMFAIAVKIFGPVVSGILSFIGSLFGLAILGVVLFFVVFIVRYRIYGEYLTADRLESLEISFRPYDFLRWKVWDFLTRQARTDVFDYFGFTIFVGRQGSGKTISMVHYLDMVHQRFPDALIVTNFAYANATHVMSSWQDFFDIRNGEQGVVFAIDEIHGEYSAKEWQNFPEALLSQISQQRKQRVKIIASAQVYNRVVKQIREQAFSVMVCRTFCGRLTWYREYDAAEYDTSGDSAYSVKKRCKPIRTCYFVQSNRLRSSYDTFEVIERLKGREFIPRDQRGH
;
A
#
# COMPACT_ATOMS: atom_id res chain seq x y z
N MET A 1 -40.28 -30.25 -56.63
CA MET A 1 -40.71 -28.84 -56.79
C MET A 1 -40.13 -28.06 -55.63
N ALA A 2 -39.68 -26.84 -55.91
CA ALA A 2 -38.65 -26.12 -55.18
C ALA A 2 -38.84 -26.04 -53.66
N ASN A 3 -37.79 -26.42 -52.92
CA ASN A 3 -37.59 -25.98 -51.54
C ASN A 3 -37.42 -24.45 -51.61
N VAL A 4 -38.50 -23.73 -51.34
CA VAL A 4 -38.42 -22.30 -51.13
C VAL A 4 -37.62 -22.11 -49.85
N ASP A 5 -36.38 -21.65 -49.97
CA ASP A 5 -35.52 -21.32 -48.84
C ASP A 5 -36.17 -20.16 -48.05
N MET A 6 -37.05 -20.53 -47.12
CA MET A 6 -37.80 -19.63 -46.26
C MET A 6 -36.86 -18.72 -45.44
N PHE A 7 -35.64 -19.20 -45.18
CA PHE A 7 -34.56 -18.42 -44.58
C PHE A 7 -34.04 -17.31 -45.51
N ALA A 8 -33.86 -17.58 -46.81
CA ALA A 8 -33.41 -16.57 -47.78
C ALA A 8 -34.47 -15.49 -48.03
N ILE A 9 -35.76 -15.85 -47.98
CA ILE A 9 -36.87 -14.89 -48.07
C ILE A 9 -36.95 -14.04 -46.80
N ALA A 10 -36.82 -14.64 -45.62
CA ALA A 10 -36.78 -13.92 -44.36
C ALA A 10 -35.59 -12.94 -44.30
N VAL A 11 -34.40 -13.34 -44.75
CA VAL A 11 -33.22 -12.45 -44.81
C VAL A 11 -33.42 -11.32 -45.83
N LYS A 12 -34.09 -11.55 -46.96
CA LYS A 12 -34.37 -10.47 -47.94
C LYS A 12 -35.41 -9.46 -47.45
N ILE A 13 -36.40 -9.89 -46.66
CA ILE A 13 -37.45 -9.01 -46.14
C ILE A 13 -36.97 -8.29 -44.87
N PHE A 14 -36.32 -8.99 -43.94
CA PHE A 14 -35.88 -8.43 -42.65
C PHE A 14 -34.46 -7.84 -42.69
N GLY A 15 -33.61 -8.23 -43.65
CA GLY A 15 -32.25 -7.72 -43.80
C GLY A 15 -32.16 -6.19 -43.95
N PRO A 16 -32.95 -5.57 -44.84
CA PRO A 16 -32.99 -4.10 -44.97
C PRO A 16 -33.45 -3.42 -43.68
N VAL A 17 -34.44 -3.98 -42.98
CA VAL A 17 -34.96 -3.45 -41.70
C VAL A 17 -33.90 -3.53 -40.60
N VAL A 18 -33.21 -4.67 -40.46
CA VAL A 18 -32.13 -4.85 -39.49
C VAL A 18 -30.95 -3.93 -39.82
N SER A 19 -30.56 -3.80 -41.09
CA SER A 19 -29.51 -2.87 -41.51
C SER A 19 -29.88 -1.40 -41.25
N GLY A 20 -31.15 -1.03 -41.44
CA GLY A 20 -31.69 0.28 -41.13
C GLY A 20 -31.59 0.59 -39.63
N ILE A 21 -32.01 -0.36 -38.77
CA ILE A 21 -31.91 -0.22 -37.32
C ILE A 21 -30.44 -0.11 -36.87
N LEU A 22 -29.54 -0.95 -37.39
CA LEU A 22 -28.11 -0.88 -37.09
C LEU A 22 -27.48 0.45 -37.53
N SER A 23 -27.82 0.95 -38.73
CA SER A 23 -27.33 2.24 -39.22
C SER A 23 -27.85 3.41 -38.38
N PHE A 24 -29.10 3.33 -37.91
CA PHE A 24 -29.70 4.32 -37.03
C PHE A 24 -29.03 4.34 -35.66
N ILE A 25 -28.84 3.16 -35.04
CA ILE A 25 -28.10 3.03 -33.77
C ILE A 25 -26.66 3.53 -33.93
N GLY A 26 -26.00 3.20 -35.05
CA GLY A 26 -24.66 3.69 -35.36
C GLY A 26 -24.59 5.22 -35.48
N SER A 27 -25.59 5.84 -36.12
CA SER A 27 -25.69 7.30 -36.25
C SER A 27 -25.93 8.00 -34.92
N LEU A 28 -26.76 7.42 -34.06
CA LEU A 28 -27.03 7.92 -32.70
C LEU A 28 -25.75 7.86 -31.84
N PHE A 29 -25.01 6.75 -31.95
CA PHE A 29 -23.73 6.56 -31.27
C PHE A 29 -22.68 7.55 -31.77
N GLY A 30 -22.63 7.81 -33.08
CA GLY A 30 -21.77 8.82 -33.69
C GLY A 30 -22.05 10.24 -33.18
N LEU A 31 -23.32 10.62 -33.08
CA LEU A 31 -23.73 11.92 -32.52
C LEU A 31 -23.37 12.04 -31.03
N ALA A 32 -23.54 10.98 -30.25
CA ALA A 32 -23.14 10.96 -28.84
C ALA A 32 -21.62 11.15 -28.69
N ILE A 33 -20.81 10.45 -29.50
CA ILE A 33 -19.35 10.63 -29.51
C ILE A 33 -18.98 12.06 -29.89
N LEU A 34 -19.60 12.62 -30.93
CA LEU A 34 -19.34 14.00 -31.36
C LEU A 34 -19.65 15.00 -30.23
N GLY A 35 -20.75 14.80 -29.51
CA GLY A 35 -21.10 15.61 -28.34
C GLY A 35 -20.05 15.55 -27.23
N VAL A 36 -19.52 14.35 -26.94
CA VAL A 36 -18.44 14.16 -25.97
C VAL A 36 -17.16 14.84 -26.43
N VAL A 37 -16.77 14.68 -27.70
CA VAL A 37 -15.58 15.34 -28.25
C VAL A 37 -15.74 16.86 -28.17
N LEU A 38 -16.88 17.40 -28.59
CA LEU A 38 -17.18 18.83 -28.51
C LEU A 38 -17.09 19.34 -27.08
N PHE A 39 -17.60 18.58 -26.11
CA PHE A 39 -17.52 18.92 -24.69
C PHE A 39 -16.07 19.11 -24.21
N PHE A 40 -15.15 18.21 -24.59
CA PHE A 40 -13.72 18.33 -24.28
C PHE A 40 -13.03 19.45 -25.06
N VAL A 41 -13.37 19.62 -26.34
CA VAL A 41 -12.81 20.72 -27.17
C VAL A 41 -13.21 22.08 -26.61
N VAL A 42 -14.49 22.26 -26.25
CA VAL A 42 -14.97 23.48 -25.61
C VAL A 42 -14.22 23.72 -24.31
N PHE A 43 -14.02 22.69 -23.48
CA PHE A 43 -13.22 22.82 -22.25
C PHE A 43 -11.79 23.29 -22.54
N ILE A 44 -11.09 22.65 -23.48
CA ILE A 44 -9.70 22.98 -23.82
C ILE A 44 -9.58 24.40 -24.38
N VAL A 45 -10.48 24.80 -25.29
CA VAL A 45 -10.43 26.11 -25.94
C VAL A 45 -10.90 27.23 -25.00
N ARG A 46 -12.02 27.02 -24.29
CA ARG A 46 -12.62 28.02 -23.38
C ARG A 46 -11.70 28.39 -22.24
N TYR A 47 -10.98 27.42 -21.69
CA TYR A 47 -10.05 27.60 -20.57
C TYR A 47 -8.57 27.65 -21.01
N ARG A 48 -8.32 27.63 -22.33
CA ARG A 48 -6.98 27.69 -22.95
C ARG A 48 -5.97 26.70 -22.37
N ILE A 49 -6.40 25.44 -22.23
CA ILE A 49 -5.61 24.33 -21.68
C ILE A 49 -4.74 23.73 -22.79
N TYR A 50 -3.80 24.51 -23.34
CA TYR A 50 -2.88 24.07 -24.40
C TYR A 50 -1.59 24.91 -24.44
N GLY A 51 -0.46 24.30 -24.82
CA GLY A 51 0.81 25.00 -25.05
C GLY A 51 1.39 25.67 -23.79
N GLU A 52 1.95 26.88 -23.96
CA GLU A 52 2.59 27.68 -22.90
C GLU A 52 1.64 28.11 -21.77
N TYR A 53 0.33 28.00 -22.00
CA TYR A 53 -0.72 28.37 -21.08
C TYR A 53 -1.07 27.29 -20.05
N LEU A 54 -0.50 26.10 -20.21
CA LEU A 54 -0.74 24.92 -19.38
C LEU A 54 0.19 24.91 -18.16
N THR A 55 -0.08 25.78 -17.19
CA THR A 55 0.68 25.86 -15.94
C THR A 55 -0.19 25.57 -14.72
N ALA A 56 0.40 24.96 -13.69
CA ALA A 56 -0.30 24.56 -12.47
C ALA A 56 -0.90 25.77 -11.72
N ASP A 57 -0.11 26.84 -11.54
CA ASP A 57 -0.52 28.08 -10.86
C ASP A 57 -1.74 28.72 -11.55
N ARG A 58 -1.79 28.65 -12.88
CA ARG A 58 -2.91 29.20 -13.63
C ARG A 58 -4.17 28.37 -13.43
N LEU A 59 -4.07 27.04 -13.46
CA LEU A 59 -5.22 26.17 -13.21
C LEU A 59 -5.80 26.42 -11.81
N GLU A 60 -4.97 26.72 -10.82
CA GLU A 60 -5.41 27.12 -9.48
C GLU A 60 -6.12 28.49 -9.47
N SER A 61 -5.65 29.45 -10.27
CA SER A 61 -6.26 30.80 -10.35
C SER A 61 -7.60 30.86 -11.09
N LEU A 62 -7.98 29.80 -11.82
CA LEU A 62 -9.26 29.77 -12.53
C LEU A 62 -10.40 29.55 -11.52
N GLU A 63 -11.55 30.18 -11.74
CA GLU A 63 -12.79 29.87 -11.02
C GLU A 63 -13.81 29.33 -12.02
N ILE A 64 -14.10 28.02 -11.96
CA ILE A 64 -15.03 27.34 -12.87
C ILE A 64 -16.30 26.97 -12.09
N SER A 65 -17.43 27.57 -12.47
CA SER A 65 -18.73 27.28 -11.84
C SER A 65 -19.32 25.91 -12.23
N PHE A 66 -18.95 25.39 -13.40
CA PHE A 66 -19.48 24.15 -13.93
C PHE A 66 -18.67 22.93 -13.41
N ARG A 67 -19.26 22.16 -12.50
CA ARG A 67 -18.60 21.04 -11.77
C ARG A 67 -17.84 20.04 -12.66
N PRO A 68 -18.35 19.61 -13.82
CA PRO A 68 -17.59 18.70 -14.69
C PRO A 68 -16.30 19.32 -15.24
N TYR A 69 -16.31 20.61 -15.57
CA TYR A 69 -15.11 21.31 -16.03
C TYR A 69 -14.15 21.60 -14.87
N ASP A 70 -14.67 21.88 -13.68
CA ASP A 70 -13.86 21.98 -12.47
C ASP A 70 -13.14 20.65 -12.16
N PHE A 71 -13.84 19.53 -12.27
CA PHE A 71 -13.25 18.20 -12.14
C PHE A 71 -12.15 17.94 -13.19
N LEU A 72 -12.41 18.27 -14.46
CA LEU A 72 -11.40 18.11 -15.52
C LEU A 72 -10.19 19.01 -15.28
N ARG A 73 -10.38 20.24 -14.79
CA ARG A 73 -9.30 21.15 -14.43
C ARG A 73 -8.39 20.52 -13.37
N TRP A 74 -8.97 20.01 -12.28
CA TRP A 74 -8.20 19.34 -11.23
C TRP A 74 -7.53 18.05 -11.71
N LYS A 75 -8.15 17.32 -12.65
CA LYS A 75 -7.49 16.15 -13.27
C LYS A 75 -6.30 16.52 -14.13
N VAL A 76 -6.37 17.63 -14.87
CA VAL A 76 -5.23 18.15 -15.63
C VAL A 76 -4.15 18.65 -14.68
N TRP A 77 -4.52 19.38 -13.63
CA TRP A 77 -3.58 19.81 -12.59
C TRP A 77 -2.86 18.62 -11.94
N ASP A 78 -3.61 17.59 -11.53
CA ASP A 78 -3.07 16.34 -10.96
C ASP A 78 -2.08 15.65 -11.91
N PHE A 79 -2.31 15.74 -13.22
CA PHE A 79 -1.42 15.18 -14.23
C PHE A 79 -0.12 15.97 -14.37
N LEU A 80 -0.20 17.31 -14.34
CA LEU A 80 0.96 18.20 -14.43
C LEU A 80 1.84 18.13 -13.18
N THR A 81 1.23 18.09 -11.99
CA THR A 81 1.95 17.98 -10.71
C THR A 81 2.30 16.55 -10.32
N ARG A 82 1.97 15.56 -11.18
CA ARG A 82 2.18 14.14 -10.89
C ARG A 82 3.62 13.82 -10.52
N GLN A 83 4.59 14.38 -11.24
CA GLN A 83 6.01 14.10 -11.02
C GLN A 83 6.48 14.63 -9.66
N ALA A 84 6.16 15.88 -9.35
CA ALA A 84 6.44 16.47 -8.03
C ALA A 84 5.75 15.70 -6.89
N ARG A 85 4.57 15.11 -7.11
CA ARG A 85 3.88 14.27 -6.11
C ARG A 85 4.51 12.89 -5.94
N THR A 86 5.14 12.33 -6.98
CA THR A 86 5.83 11.03 -6.88
C THR A 86 7.13 11.11 -6.10
N ASP A 87 7.77 12.28 -6.05
CA ASP A 87 9.02 12.48 -5.28
C ASP A 87 8.76 12.63 -3.78
N VAL A 88 7.52 12.96 -3.41
CA VAL A 88 7.11 13.12 -2.02
C VAL A 88 6.70 11.78 -1.41
N PHE A 89 7.15 11.51 -0.18
CA PHE A 89 6.85 10.26 0.51
C PHE A 89 5.35 10.14 0.81
N ASP A 90 4.73 9.14 0.18
CA ASP A 90 3.29 8.86 0.24
C ASP A 90 2.96 7.64 1.09
N TYR A 91 3.96 6.99 1.71
CA TYR A 91 3.75 5.82 2.54
C TYR A 91 3.33 6.23 3.95
N PHE A 92 2.29 5.59 4.44
CA PHE A 92 1.78 5.78 5.80
C PHE A 92 1.09 4.50 6.27
N GLY A 93 0.66 4.50 7.52
CA GLY A 93 -0.09 3.37 8.05
C GLY A 93 0.81 2.40 8.81
N PHE A 94 0.19 1.69 9.76
CA PHE A 94 0.85 0.61 10.44
C PHE A 94 0.54 -0.73 9.74
N THR A 95 1.58 -1.41 9.27
CA THR A 95 1.49 -2.72 8.62
C THR A 95 2.14 -3.80 9.49
N ILE A 96 1.43 -4.92 9.69
CA ILE A 96 1.94 -6.05 10.47
C ILE A 96 2.14 -7.27 9.58
N PHE A 97 3.38 -7.71 9.45
CA PHE A 97 3.78 -8.94 8.77
C PHE A 97 3.58 -10.14 9.69
N VAL A 98 2.66 -11.04 9.33
CA VAL A 98 2.29 -12.19 10.15
C VAL A 98 2.62 -13.51 9.48
N GLY A 99 3.08 -14.47 10.27
CA GLY A 99 3.26 -15.84 9.81
C GLY A 99 4.03 -16.70 10.82
N ARG A 100 3.80 -18.03 10.74
CA ARG A 100 4.52 -19.01 11.58
C ARG A 100 6.04 -18.86 11.43
N GLN A 101 6.80 -19.36 12.39
CA GLN A 101 8.26 -19.42 12.27
C GLN A 101 8.66 -20.10 10.95
N GLY A 102 9.65 -19.53 10.25
CA GLY A 102 10.08 -19.99 8.93
C GLY A 102 9.17 -19.59 7.76
N SER A 103 8.07 -18.86 7.99
CA SER A 103 7.17 -18.38 6.92
C SER A 103 7.76 -17.27 6.06
N GLY A 104 8.87 -16.65 6.48
CA GLY A 104 9.52 -15.56 5.77
C GLY A 104 8.93 -14.17 6.07
N LYS A 105 8.35 -13.94 7.26
CA LYS A 105 7.89 -12.61 7.69
C LYS A 105 8.99 -11.55 7.66
N THR A 106 10.15 -11.86 8.23
CA THR A 106 11.29 -10.95 8.34
C THR A 106 11.89 -10.63 6.98
N ILE A 107 12.12 -11.65 6.15
CA ILE A 107 12.61 -11.45 4.78
C ILE A 107 11.59 -10.71 3.90
N SER A 108 10.28 -10.87 4.14
CA SER A 108 9.23 -10.10 3.45
C SER A 108 9.22 -8.63 3.89
N MET A 109 9.47 -8.37 5.18
CA MET A 109 9.61 -7.02 5.72
C MET A 109 10.85 -6.32 5.14
N VAL A 110 11.98 -7.02 5.06
CA VAL A 110 13.22 -6.53 4.45
C VAL A 110 13.05 -6.29 2.95
N HIS A 111 12.38 -7.20 2.25
CA HIS A 111 12.01 -7.00 0.85
C HIS A 111 11.14 -5.74 0.67
N TYR A 112 10.20 -5.51 1.58
CA TYR A 112 9.39 -4.29 1.58
C TYR A 112 10.25 -3.03 1.80
N LEU A 113 11.20 -3.07 2.75
CA LEU A 113 12.15 -1.97 2.96
C LEU A 113 13.00 -1.69 1.73
N ASP A 114 13.54 -2.72 1.07
CA ASP A 114 14.30 -2.56 -0.19
C ASP A 114 13.46 -1.86 -1.26
N MET A 115 12.17 -2.20 -1.39
CA MET A 115 11.26 -1.53 -2.33
C MET A 115 10.99 -0.08 -1.93
N VAL A 116 10.89 0.22 -0.63
CA VAL A 116 10.72 1.59 -0.14
C VAL A 116 11.96 2.41 -0.44
N HIS A 117 13.14 1.91 -0.09
CA HIS A 117 14.42 2.58 -0.30
C HIS A 117 14.70 2.83 -1.79
N GLN A 118 14.37 1.88 -2.67
CA GLN A 118 14.50 2.07 -4.12
C GLN A 118 13.57 3.17 -4.66
N ARG A 119 12.38 3.34 -4.07
CA ARG A 119 11.41 4.35 -4.50
C ARG A 119 11.70 5.72 -3.86
N PHE A 120 12.14 5.73 -2.62
CA PHE A 120 12.41 6.91 -1.81
C PHE A 120 13.80 6.75 -1.16
N PRO A 121 14.89 7.01 -1.91
CA PRO A 121 16.25 6.81 -1.42
C PRO A 121 16.60 7.73 -0.25
N ASP A 122 15.98 8.90 -0.18
CA ASP A 122 16.19 9.89 0.88
C ASP A 122 15.30 9.67 2.13
N ALA A 123 14.43 8.65 2.12
CA ALA A 123 13.61 8.32 3.28
C ALA A 123 14.49 7.72 4.40
N LEU A 124 14.27 8.16 5.65
CA LEU A 124 14.99 7.59 6.79
C LEU A 124 14.40 6.22 7.13
N ILE A 125 15.25 5.21 7.25
CA ILE A 125 14.86 3.86 7.68
C ILE A 125 15.43 3.61 9.07
N VAL A 126 14.54 3.42 10.05
CA VAL A 126 14.88 3.18 11.45
C VAL A 126 14.50 1.75 11.80
N THR A 127 15.46 0.93 12.23
CA THR A 127 15.23 -0.50 12.51
C THR A 127 15.74 -0.92 13.89
N ASN A 128 15.05 -1.83 14.56
CA ASN A 128 15.56 -2.48 15.80
C ASN A 128 16.51 -3.66 15.51
N PHE A 129 16.50 -4.15 14.27
CA PHE A 129 17.37 -5.21 13.77
C PHE A 129 18.43 -4.67 12.81
N ALA A 130 19.49 -5.44 12.56
CA ALA A 130 20.51 -5.10 11.59
C ALA A 130 19.95 -5.15 10.16
N TYR A 131 19.97 -4.01 9.46
CA TYR A 131 19.56 -3.90 8.07
C TYR A 131 20.58 -3.06 7.31
N ALA A 132 21.03 -3.57 6.16
CA ALA A 132 22.12 -2.96 5.39
C ALA A 132 21.84 -1.51 4.96
N ASN A 133 20.57 -1.15 4.71
CA ASN A 133 20.18 0.21 4.32
C ASN A 133 19.46 0.96 5.45
N ALA A 134 19.64 0.55 6.72
CA ALA A 134 19.12 1.31 7.85
C ALA A 134 19.92 2.61 8.01
N THR A 135 19.21 3.72 8.17
CA THR A 135 19.80 5.02 8.46
C THR A 135 20.07 5.18 9.96
N HIS A 136 19.20 4.63 10.80
CA HIS A 136 19.31 4.69 12.25
C HIS A 136 18.94 3.36 12.90
N VAL A 137 19.64 3.04 14.00
CA VAL A 137 19.26 1.93 14.88
C VAL A 137 18.27 2.46 15.91
N MET A 138 17.13 1.80 16.03
CA MET A 138 16.12 2.14 17.02
C MET A 138 16.65 1.85 18.42
N SER A 139 16.64 2.87 19.27
CA SER A 139 17.12 2.84 20.65
C SER A 139 15.97 2.78 21.65
N SER A 140 14.87 3.49 21.37
CA SER A 140 13.71 3.57 22.24
C SER A 140 12.44 4.00 21.50
N TRP A 141 11.30 3.97 22.20
CA TRP A 141 10.04 4.53 21.68
C TRP A 141 10.08 6.05 21.46
N GLN A 142 11.02 6.76 22.08
CA GLN A 142 11.17 8.22 21.91
C GLN A 142 11.58 8.55 20.46
N ASP A 143 12.26 7.63 19.79
CA ASP A 143 12.67 7.78 18.39
C ASP A 143 11.45 7.96 17.46
N PHE A 144 10.28 7.42 17.83
CA PHE A 144 9.03 7.67 17.11
C PHE A 144 8.55 9.11 17.20
N PHE A 145 9.04 9.91 18.14
CA PHE A 145 8.72 11.33 18.28
C PHE A 145 9.82 12.21 17.69
N ASP A 146 11.08 11.82 17.91
CA ASP A 146 12.23 12.67 17.60
C ASP A 146 12.67 12.58 16.14
N ILE A 147 12.57 11.39 15.52
CA ILE A 147 13.05 11.17 14.15
C ILE A 147 11.96 11.60 13.17
N ARG A 148 12.21 12.70 12.46
CA ARG A 148 11.34 13.24 11.40
C ARG A 148 12.17 13.66 10.19
N ASN A 149 11.61 13.48 8.99
CA ASN A 149 12.28 13.76 7.72
C ASN A 149 11.42 14.59 6.75
N GLY A 150 10.55 15.45 7.30
CA GLY A 150 9.69 16.35 6.51
C GLY A 150 8.93 15.62 5.40
N GLU A 151 9.15 16.04 4.15
CA GLU A 151 8.47 15.50 2.95
C GLU A 151 9.04 14.18 2.44
N GLN A 152 10.29 13.85 2.78
CA GLN A 152 10.97 12.61 2.38
C GLN A 152 10.57 11.42 3.26
N GLY A 153 9.97 11.68 4.42
CA GLY A 153 9.31 10.67 5.26
C GLY A 153 10.25 9.70 5.99
N VAL A 154 9.65 8.91 6.89
CA VAL A 154 10.37 7.99 7.78
C VAL A 154 9.68 6.64 7.81
N VAL A 155 10.46 5.55 7.77
CA VAL A 155 10.00 4.18 7.95
C VAL A 155 10.59 3.60 9.22
N PHE A 156 9.73 3.19 10.16
CA PHE A 156 10.12 2.42 11.33
C PHE A 156 9.84 0.94 11.08
N ALA A 157 10.85 0.08 11.20
CA ALA A 157 10.73 -1.36 11.06
C ALA A 157 11.09 -2.10 12.34
N ILE A 158 10.13 -2.84 12.87
CA ILE A 158 10.26 -3.58 14.13
C ILE A 158 10.12 -5.08 13.88
N ASP A 159 11.19 -5.85 14.03
CA ASP A 159 11.11 -7.31 13.97
C ASP A 159 10.68 -7.90 15.32
N GLU A 160 9.79 -8.90 15.27
CA GLU A 160 9.24 -9.61 16.44
C GLU A 160 8.70 -8.66 17.52
N ILE A 161 7.68 -7.85 17.19
CA ILE A 161 7.04 -6.83 18.07
C ILE A 161 6.39 -7.39 19.36
N HIS A 162 6.56 -8.66 19.66
CA HIS A 162 6.12 -9.29 20.91
C HIS A 162 7.29 -9.74 21.77
N GLY A 163 8.49 -9.89 21.19
CA GLY A 163 9.72 -10.27 21.90
C GLY A 163 10.44 -9.08 22.52
N GLU A 164 10.40 -7.92 21.89
CA GLU A 164 11.00 -6.70 22.46
C GLU A 164 10.20 -6.12 23.62
N TYR A 165 8.90 -6.41 23.72
CA TYR A 165 8.02 -5.63 24.57
C TYR A 165 7.30 -6.53 25.59
N SER A 166 7.82 -6.52 26.82
CA SER A 166 7.16 -7.16 27.97
C SER A 166 5.91 -6.38 28.38
N ALA A 167 4.86 -7.08 28.86
CA ALA A 167 3.58 -6.50 29.33
C ALA A 167 3.72 -5.26 30.25
N LYS A 168 4.86 -5.08 30.93
CA LYS A 168 5.16 -3.94 31.81
C LYS A 168 5.54 -2.66 31.05
N GLU A 169 6.26 -2.74 29.93
CA GLU A 169 6.57 -1.57 29.09
C GLU A 169 5.32 -1.08 28.33
N TRP A 170 4.37 -1.98 28.09
CA TRP A 170 3.08 -1.66 27.46
C TRP A 170 2.17 -0.78 28.31
N GLN A 171 2.27 -0.84 29.65
CA GLN A 171 1.53 0.09 30.51
C GLN A 171 1.98 1.55 30.30
N ASN A 172 3.23 1.73 29.88
CA ASN A 172 3.80 3.02 29.52
C ASN A 172 3.80 3.28 28.00
N PHE A 173 3.09 2.47 27.20
CA PHE A 173 2.89 2.77 25.77
C PHE A 173 2.19 4.12 25.71
N PRO A 174 2.89 5.22 25.39
CA PRO A 174 2.37 6.53 25.69
C PRO A 174 1.06 6.72 24.91
N GLU A 175 0.01 7.19 25.57
CA GLU A 175 -1.21 7.64 24.88
C GLU A 175 -0.86 8.65 23.78
N ALA A 176 0.22 9.41 24.00
CA ALA A 176 0.86 10.26 23.00
C ALA A 176 1.33 9.51 21.73
N LEU A 177 1.84 8.29 21.85
CA LEU A 177 2.29 7.48 20.70
C LEU A 177 1.09 6.95 19.90
N LEU A 178 -0.01 6.56 20.56
CA LEU A 178 -1.27 6.23 19.87
C LEU A 178 -1.80 7.44 19.08
N SER A 179 -1.72 8.64 19.67
CA SER A 179 -2.05 9.89 18.98
C SER A 179 -1.13 10.13 17.77
N GLN A 180 0.18 9.89 17.88
CA GLN A 180 1.10 9.99 16.73
C GLN A 180 0.78 8.97 15.62
N ILE A 181 0.51 7.71 15.99
CA ILE A 181 0.10 6.67 15.03
C ILE A 181 -1.18 7.08 14.33
N SER A 182 -2.14 7.69 15.03
CA SER A 182 -3.36 8.21 14.41
C SER A 182 -3.09 9.36 13.42
N GLN A 183 -2.03 10.14 13.63
CA GLN A 183 -1.62 11.28 12.80
C GLN A 183 -0.56 10.95 11.73
N GLN A 184 -0.19 9.69 11.58
CA GLN A 184 0.89 9.23 10.70
C GLN A 184 0.78 9.68 9.23
N ARG A 185 -0.45 9.85 8.71
CA ARG A 185 -0.68 10.34 7.33
C ARG A 185 -0.16 11.76 7.11
N LYS A 186 -0.25 12.63 8.11
CA LYS A 186 0.22 14.02 8.02
C LYS A 186 1.74 14.11 8.22
N GLN A 187 2.29 13.22 9.04
CA GLN A 187 3.71 13.21 9.38
C GLN A 187 4.57 12.36 8.43
N ARG A 188 3.95 11.69 7.45
CA ARG A 188 4.64 10.84 6.47
C ARG A 188 5.49 9.75 7.14
N VAL A 189 4.90 9.15 8.17
CA VAL A 189 5.51 8.06 8.94
C VAL A 189 4.87 6.75 8.53
N LYS A 190 5.72 5.79 8.13
CA LYS A 190 5.32 4.40 7.88
C LYS A 190 5.86 3.53 9.00
N ILE A 191 4.98 2.70 9.58
CA ILE A 191 5.40 1.72 10.60
C ILE A 191 5.17 0.33 10.02
N ILE A 192 6.20 -0.50 10.07
CA ILE A 192 6.11 -1.91 9.72
C ILE A 192 6.61 -2.75 10.89
N ALA A 193 5.92 -3.84 11.18
CA ALA A 193 6.34 -4.74 12.23
C ALA A 193 6.13 -6.20 11.87
N SER A 194 6.87 -7.11 12.49
CA SER A 194 6.70 -8.55 12.31
C SER A 194 6.13 -9.22 13.57
N ALA A 195 5.22 -10.18 13.38
CA ALA A 195 4.63 -10.99 14.44
C ALA A 195 4.44 -12.45 14.02
N GLN A 196 4.56 -13.40 14.95
CA GLN A 196 4.30 -14.82 14.66
C GLN A 196 2.81 -15.08 14.40
N VAL A 197 1.95 -14.50 15.23
CA VAL A 197 0.50 -14.60 15.17
C VAL A 197 -0.07 -13.21 15.42
N TYR A 198 -1.06 -12.80 14.62
CA TYR A 198 -1.66 -11.47 14.74
C TYR A 198 -2.20 -11.20 16.15
N ASN A 199 -2.92 -12.17 16.72
CA ASN A 199 -3.54 -12.06 18.04
C ASN A 199 -2.56 -12.02 19.22
N ARG A 200 -1.27 -12.29 18.99
CA ARG A 200 -0.24 -12.07 20.03
C ARG A 200 0.15 -10.60 20.17
N VAL A 201 -0.19 -9.78 19.19
CA VAL A 201 0.01 -8.34 19.26
C VAL A 201 -1.10 -7.75 20.12
N VAL A 202 -0.75 -6.79 20.98
CA VAL A 202 -1.71 -6.13 21.88
C VAL A 202 -2.86 -5.50 21.09
N LYS A 203 -4.07 -5.56 21.66
CA LYS A 203 -5.30 -5.12 20.99
C LYS A 203 -5.22 -3.66 20.49
N GLN A 204 -4.66 -2.76 21.30
CA GLN A 204 -4.49 -1.34 20.95
C GLN A 204 -3.71 -1.15 19.64
N ILE A 205 -2.64 -1.92 19.41
CA ILE A 205 -1.88 -1.85 18.17
C ILE A 205 -2.68 -2.41 16.99
N ARG A 206 -3.38 -3.53 17.20
CA ARG A 206 -4.18 -4.17 16.15
C ARG A 206 -5.27 -3.25 15.63
N GLU A 207 -5.89 -2.46 16.52
CA GLU A 207 -6.88 -1.45 16.15
C GLU A 207 -6.28 -0.26 15.36
N GLN A 208 -5.00 0.05 15.57
CA GLN A 208 -4.29 1.10 14.81
C GLN A 208 -3.65 0.59 13.52
N ALA A 209 -3.57 -0.73 13.32
CA ALA A 209 -3.05 -1.33 12.11
C ALA A 209 -4.00 -1.05 10.93
N PHE A 210 -3.43 -0.70 9.78
CA PHE A 210 -4.18 -0.50 8.53
C PHE A 210 -4.23 -1.79 7.72
N SER A 211 -3.13 -2.54 7.72
CA SER A 211 -2.96 -3.70 6.86
C SER A 211 -2.23 -4.83 7.57
N VAL A 212 -2.64 -6.07 7.28
CA VAL A 212 -1.96 -7.28 7.75
C VAL A 212 -1.39 -8.01 6.54
N MET A 213 -0.08 -8.26 6.54
CA MET A 213 0.63 -8.97 5.48
C MET A 213 0.89 -10.42 5.90
N VAL A 214 0.09 -11.35 5.37
CA VAL A 214 0.22 -12.78 5.67
C VAL A 214 1.31 -13.40 4.80
N CYS A 215 2.41 -13.79 5.43
CA CYS A 215 3.61 -14.28 4.77
C CYS A 215 3.61 -15.81 4.65
N ARG A 216 4.09 -16.32 3.51
CA ARG A 216 4.35 -17.74 3.28
C ARG A 216 5.59 -17.92 2.42
N THR A 217 6.37 -18.94 2.75
CA THR A 217 7.56 -19.32 2.00
C THR A 217 7.45 -20.77 1.57
N PHE A 218 7.81 -21.03 0.32
CA PHE A 218 7.84 -22.34 -0.32
C PHE A 218 9.27 -22.67 -0.76
N CYS A 219 9.66 -23.93 -0.57
CA CYS A 219 11.01 -24.43 -0.87
C CYS A 219 12.14 -23.54 -0.29
N GLY A 220 11.89 -22.91 0.86
CA GLY A 220 12.83 -22.04 1.54
C GLY A 220 13.11 -20.69 0.87
N ARG A 221 12.87 -20.50 -0.44
CA ARG A 221 13.25 -19.26 -1.17
C ARG A 221 12.10 -18.55 -1.88
N LEU A 222 11.05 -19.25 -2.30
CA LEU A 222 9.94 -18.59 -2.97
C LEU A 222 8.98 -18.06 -1.90
N THR A 223 8.96 -16.74 -1.71
CA THR A 223 8.13 -16.11 -0.69
C THR A 223 7.04 -15.29 -1.34
N TRP A 224 5.85 -15.33 -0.75
CA TRP A 224 4.78 -14.41 -1.09
C TRP A 224 4.10 -13.93 0.18
N TYR A 225 3.60 -12.71 0.12
CA TYR A 225 2.76 -12.14 1.16
C TYR A 225 1.51 -11.56 0.53
N ARG A 226 0.40 -11.71 1.25
CA ARG A 226 -0.92 -11.19 0.88
C ARG A 226 -1.32 -10.14 1.88
N GLU A 227 -1.66 -8.97 1.37
CA GLU A 227 -2.15 -7.84 2.14
C GLU A 227 -3.66 -7.97 2.33
N TYR A 228 -4.09 -7.83 3.57
CA TYR A 228 -5.49 -7.80 3.99
C TYR A 228 -5.73 -6.51 4.77
N ASP A 229 -6.96 -6.00 4.73
CA ASP A 229 -7.39 -4.94 5.63
C ASP A 229 -7.34 -5.44 7.08
N ALA A 230 -6.74 -4.67 7.99
CA ALA A 230 -6.54 -5.12 9.37
C ALA A 230 -7.84 -5.23 10.17
N ALA A 231 -8.82 -4.35 9.93
CA ALA A 231 -10.10 -4.38 10.64
C ALA A 231 -10.95 -5.59 10.20
N GLU A 232 -10.96 -5.89 8.89
CA GLU A 232 -11.59 -7.11 8.38
C GLU A 232 -10.87 -8.38 8.85
N TYR A 233 -9.53 -8.33 8.93
CA TYR A 233 -8.71 -9.46 9.37
C TYR A 233 -8.97 -9.80 10.85
N ASP A 234 -9.05 -8.80 11.73
CA ASP A 234 -9.28 -9.01 13.17
C ASP A 234 -10.64 -9.67 13.45
N THR A 235 -11.67 -9.24 12.73
CA THR A 235 -13.04 -9.76 12.87
C THR A 235 -13.17 -11.22 12.38
N SER A 236 -12.25 -11.68 11.52
CA SER A 236 -12.32 -12.98 10.84
C SER A 236 -11.78 -14.17 11.65
N GLY A 237 -11.25 -13.93 12.85
CA GLY A 237 -10.81 -14.96 13.78
C GLY A 237 -9.45 -15.62 13.46
N ASP A 238 -8.86 -16.21 14.51
CA ASP A 238 -7.42 -16.46 14.76
C ASP A 238 -6.62 -17.27 13.74
N SER A 239 -7.27 -18.04 12.86
CA SER A 239 -6.52 -18.93 11.97
C SER A 239 -6.28 -18.29 10.60
N ALA A 240 -5.03 -18.30 10.13
CA ALA A 240 -4.68 -17.93 8.75
C ALA A 240 -5.42 -18.79 7.69
N TYR A 241 -6.15 -19.83 8.11
CA TYR A 241 -7.06 -20.66 7.30
C TYR A 241 -8.50 -20.11 7.24
N SER A 242 -9.03 -19.54 8.34
CA SER A 242 -10.38 -18.95 8.41
C SER A 242 -10.48 -17.62 7.68
N VAL A 243 -9.40 -16.82 7.72
CA VAL A 243 -9.31 -15.53 7.01
C VAL A 243 -9.52 -15.70 5.50
N LYS A 244 -8.98 -16.78 4.90
CA LYS A 244 -9.06 -17.04 3.45
C LYS A 244 -10.48 -17.17 2.90
N LYS A 245 -11.48 -17.48 3.74
CA LYS A 245 -12.88 -17.66 3.31
C LYS A 245 -13.71 -16.38 3.37
N ARG A 246 -13.31 -15.37 4.15
CA ARG A 246 -14.13 -14.17 4.39
C ARG A 246 -13.51 -12.87 3.88
N CYS A 247 -12.19 -12.74 3.91
CA CYS A 247 -11.51 -11.51 3.51
C CYS A 247 -10.78 -11.68 2.17
N LYS A 248 -11.02 -10.76 1.22
CA LYS A 248 -10.32 -10.76 -0.07
C LYS A 248 -8.97 -10.05 0.09
N PRO A 249 -7.88 -10.62 -0.44
CA PRO A 249 -6.58 -9.95 -0.38
C PRO A 249 -6.63 -8.67 -1.24
N ILE A 250 -6.17 -7.56 -0.68
CA ILE A 250 -6.03 -6.27 -1.38
C ILE A 250 -4.93 -6.39 -2.42
N ARG A 251 -3.78 -6.94 -2.01
CA ARG A 251 -2.60 -7.09 -2.86
C ARG A 251 -1.91 -8.41 -2.57
N THR A 252 -1.31 -8.99 -3.61
CA THR A 252 -0.41 -10.14 -3.47
C THR A 252 0.92 -9.78 -4.09
N CYS A 253 2.01 -10.02 -3.35
CA CYS A 253 3.37 -9.88 -3.84
C CYS A 253 4.07 -11.23 -3.70
N TYR A 254 4.87 -11.61 -4.70
CA TYR A 254 5.72 -12.78 -4.66
C TYR A 254 7.12 -12.39 -5.11
N PHE A 255 8.13 -13.00 -4.50
CA PHE A 255 9.53 -12.75 -4.81
C PHE A 255 10.36 -13.98 -4.48
N VAL A 256 11.53 -14.08 -5.10
CA VAL A 256 12.52 -15.12 -4.79
C VAL A 256 13.58 -14.51 -3.88
N GLN A 257 13.83 -15.16 -2.76
CA GLN A 257 14.88 -14.76 -1.82
C GLN A 257 16.26 -14.95 -2.44
N SER A 258 16.83 -13.86 -2.95
CA SER A 258 18.23 -13.81 -3.38
C SER A 258 19.18 -13.89 -2.17
N ASN A 259 20.42 -14.30 -2.39
CA ASN A 259 21.42 -14.30 -1.33
C ASN A 259 21.69 -12.88 -0.82
N ARG A 260 21.69 -11.88 -1.72
CA ARG A 260 21.81 -10.45 -1.37
C ARG A 260 20.72 -10.01 -0.39
N LEU A 261 19.46 -10.40 -0.65
CA LEU A 261 18.36 -10.02 0.23
C LEU A 261 18.50 -10.67 1.61
N ARG A 262 18.94 -11.92 1.68
CA ARG A 262 19.16 -12.61 2.96
C ARG A 262 20.31 -11.99 3.75
N SER A 263 21.43 -11.68 3.09
CA SER A 263 22.57 -11.03 3.74
C SER A 263 22.26 -9.60 4.18
N SER A 264 21.25 -8.94 3.59
CA SER A 264 20.87 -7.58 3.98
C SER A 264 20.25 -7.48 5.38
N TYR A 265 19.77 -8.60 5.93
CA TYR A 265 19.19 -8.71 7.28
C TYR A 265 20.05 -9.58 8.23
N ASP A 266 21.09 -10.21 7.70
CA ASP A 266 21.86 -11.21 8.43
C ASP A 266 23.30 -10.72 8.55
N THR A 267 23.63 -10.12 9.68
CA THR A 267 25.03 -9.82 9.98
C THR A 267 25.26 -9.92 11.47
N PHE A 268 25.23 -11.13 12.03
CA PHE A 268 26.01 -11.58 13.22
C PHE A 268 25.95 -10.76 14.55
N GLU A 269 25.31 -9.59 14.57
CA GLU A 269 25.38 -8.55 15.60
C GLU A 269 24.34 -8.82 16.69
N VAL A 270 23.21 -9.44 16.34
CA VAL A 270 22.26 -10.00 17.31
C VAL A 270 22.91 -11.12 18.12
N ILE A 271 23.75 -11.96 17.49
CA ILE A 271 24.49 -13.01 18.19
C ILE A 271 25.54 -12.39 19.12
N GLU A 272 26.22 -11.32 18.70
CA GLU A 272 27.15 -10.59 19.59
C GLU A 272 26.45 -9.86 20.75
N ARG A 273 25.31 -9.19 20.52
CA ARG A 273 24.50 -8.59 21.59
C ARG A 273 23.99 -9.63 22.59
N LEU A 274 23.65 -10.83 22.12
CA LEU A 274 23.20 -11.93 22.98
C LEU A 274 24.37 -12.60 23.72
N LYS A 275 25.57 -12.63 23.14
CA LYS A 275 26.79 -13.08 23.84
C LYS A 275 27.17 -12.17 25.02
N GLY A 276 26.84 -10.87 24.94
CA GLY A 276 27.11 -9.90 26.00
C GLY A 276 26.08 -9.84 27.13
N ARG A 277 24.92 -10.52 27.00
CA ARG A 277 23.91 -10.58 28.07
C ARG A 277 24.18 -11.82 28.93
N GLU A 278 24.74 -11.62 30.11
CA GLU A 278 24.81 -12.69 31.12
C GLU A 278 23.40 -13.23 31.39
N PHE A 279 23.27 -14.54 31.26
CA PHE A 279 22.02 -15.25 31.47
C PHE A 279 21.71 -15.23 32.96
N ILE A 280 20.91 -14.27 33.43
CA ILE A 280 20.43 -14.28 34.82
C ILE A 280 19.52 -15.50 34.97
N PRO A 281 19.93 -16.51 35.74
CA PRO A 281 19.18 -17.75 35.87
C PRO A 281 17.85 -17.48 36.57
N ARG A 282 16.86 -18.32 36.27
CA ARG A 282 15.43 -18.06 36.49
C ARG A 282 15.06 -17.94 37.98
N ASP A 283 15.93 -18.45 38.84
CA ASP A 283 15.93 -18.42 40.31
C ASP A 283 16.34 -17.06 40.91
N GLN A 284 17.02 -16.20 40.15
CA GLN A 284 17.45 -14.87 40.62
C GLN A 284 16.56 -13.71 40.18
N ARG A 285 15.49 -14.00 39.41
CA ARG A 285 14.50 -12.99 39.05
C ARG A 285 13.56 -12.79 40.23
N GLY A 286 13.85 -11.77 41.03
CA GLY A 286 13.11 -11.41 42.24
C GLY A 286 11.59 -11.42 42.05
N HIS A 287 10.92 -11.87 43.10
CA HIS A 287 9.46 -11.89 43.26
C HIS A 287 8.80 -10.54 43.01
#